data_AF-A0A0R1X4T5-F1
#
_entry.id   AF-A0A0R1X4T5-F1
#
_cell.length_a   1.000
_cell.length_b   1.000
_cell.length_c   1.000
_cell.angle_alpha   90.00
_cell.angle_beta   90.00
_cell.angle_gamma   90.00
#
_symmetry.space_group_name_H-M   'P 1'
#
loop_
_entity.id
_entity.type
_entity.pdbx_description
1 polymer ?
#
loop_
_entity_poly.entity_id
_entity_poly.type
_entity_poly.pdbx_seq_one_letter_code
_entity_poly.pdbx_strand_id
1 'polypeptide(L)'
;MDFPEEMKNDRRWVAWFYEKNPQHPNSVHSRKKVPCNLNSYMCRGSASTIDPQTWATYQQAITTQNYADTHPKRVKVTHYGGPGFIIDDGWGFLDLDNIPTVIANHNLGERNQIDDILDLLDHTYCEASQSQSGLHFIFKVDDTVEAFNKHPEQSSRELYTSKRLVALTGNVLDPEEPLKITTIDQETWKQLNILVFGKYAPPIKVDDSFSDTELSHGVLSAQGKQIMYLILRGSDADQFNWWCTADLPDISTKESGKKFPDWNGELIYYDPSRQDMACCCMLAYWVRYYVGEYDSKLIDEIYKQTNLYRPKWNRNDGAGTYGQRTISRAIAYKQGQRDRKIEQYKGMIVHGEE
;
A
#
# COMPACT_ATOMS: atom_id res chain seq x y z
N MET A 1 7.64 29.94 -3.96
CA MET A 1 6.66 28.84 -3.93
C MET A 1 5.49 29.30 -3.10
N ASP A 2 4.27 28.98 -3.53
CA ASP A 2 3.07 29.28 -2.77
C ASP A 2 2.23 28.01 -2.62
N PHE A 3 1.55 27.90 -1.48
CA PHE A 3 0.79 26.72 -1.08
C PHE A 3 -0.55 27.15 -0.47
N PRO A 4 -1.58 26.28 -0.45
CA PRO A 4 -2.84 26.57 0.22
C PRO A 4 -2.65 27.01 1.67
N GLU A 5 -3.43 27.99 2.13
CA GLU A 5 -3.36 28.49 3.52
C GLU A 5 -3.58 27.38 4.55
N GLU A 6 -4.44 26.41 4.25
CA GLU A 6 -4.68 25.26 5.11
C GLU A 6 -3.43 24.40 5.32
N MET A 7 -2.63 24.19 4.26
CA MET A 7 -1.34 23.50 4.39
C MET A 7 -0.33 24.34 5.18
N LYS A 8 -0.28 25.66 4.95
CA LYS A 8 0.65 26.57 5.63
C LYS A 8 0.42 26.60 7.14
N ASN A 9 -0.84 26.53 7.55
CA ASN A 9 -1.26 26.56 8.96
C ASN A 9 -1.01 25.24 9.71
N ASP A 10 -0.83 24.13 8.99
CA ASP A 10 -0.56 22.83 9.60
C ASP A 10 0.93 22.64 9.94
N ARG A 11 1.23 21.96 11.05
CA ARG A 11 2.60 21.73 11.55
C ARG A 11 3.15 20.39 11.07
N ARG A 12 3.15 20.19 9.75
CA ARG A 12 3.52 18.92 9.08
C ARG A 12 4.67 19.08 8.09
N TRP A 13 5.33 20.22 8.12
CA TRP A 13 6.38 20.54 7.17
C TRP A 13 7.71 19.92 7.59
N VAL A 14 8.45 19.44 6.61
CA VAL A 14 9.81 18.91 6.77
C VAL A 14 10.68 19.41 5.63
N ALA A 15 11.98 19.21 5.73
CA ALA A 15 12.84 19.17 4.55
C ALA A 15 12.98 17.72 4.09
N TRP A 16 13.27 17.49 2.82
CA TRP A 16 13.70 16.16 2.38
C TRP A 16 15.04 16.21 1.65
N PHE A 17 15.76 15.10 1.74
CA PHE A 17 17.12 14.94 1.22
C PHE A 17 17.24 13.65 0.42
N TYR A 18 18.17 13.60 -0.52
CA TYR A 18 18.57 12.35 -1.14
C TYR A 18 19.66 11.67 -0.30
N GLU A 19 19.34 10.50 0.23
CA GLU A 19 20.34 9.61 0.81
C GLU A 19 20.63 8.46 -0.14
N LYS A 20 21.91 8.08 -0.26
CA LYS A 20 22.25 6.82 -0.92
C LYS A 20 21.52 5.69 -0.22
N ASN A 21 20.86 4.83 -0.99
CA ASN A 21 20.31 3.61 -0.45
C ASN A 21 21.48 2.64 -0.20
N PRO A 22 21.86 2.36 1.07
CA PRO A 22 22.98 1.47 1.37
C PRO A 22 22.75 0.04 0.88
N GLN A 23 21.50 -0.34 0.59
CA GLN A 23 21.12 -1.66 0.07
C GLN A 23 21.20 -1.74 -1.47
N HIS A 24 21.23 -0.61 -2.19
CA HIS A 24 21.26 -0.57 -3.67
C HIS A 24 22.18 0.53 -4.24
N PRO A 25 23.50 0.45 -4.03
CA PRO A 25 24.43 1.51 -4.43
C PRO A 25 24.54 1.75 -5.94
N ASN A 26 24.16 0.75 -6.76
CA ASN A 26 24.33 0.77 -8.23
C ASN A 26 22.99 0.76 -9.00
N SER A 27 21.85 1.02 -8.34
CA SER A 27 20.54 1.10 -9.00
C SER A 27 20.27 2.50 -9.57
N VAL A 28 19.43 2.60 -10.61
CA VAL A 28 18.87 3.88 -11.09
C VAL A 28 18.02 4.55 -9.97
N HIS A 29 17.55 3.78 -8.99
CA HIS A 29 16.91 4.24 -7.74
C HIS A 29 17.87 4.22 -6.53
N SER A 30 19.17 4.41 -6.75
CA SER A 30 20.22 4.40 -5.70
C SER A 30 20.08 5.48 -4.64
N ARG A 31 19.08 6.37 -4.73
CA ARG A 31 18.82 7.42 -3.76
C ARG A 31 17.37 7.38 -3.29
N LYS A 32 17.18 7.30 -1.98
CA LYS A 32 15.87 7.44 -1.32
C LYS A 32 15.65 8.89 -0.91
N LYS A 33 14.41 9.36 -0.98
CA LYS A 33 14.00 10.64 -0.40
C LYS A 33 13.74 10.40 1.09
N VAL A 34 14.43 11.14 1.96
CA VAL A 34 14.28 11.00 3.42
C VAL A 34 13.82 12.31 4.04
N PRO A 35 12.87 12.27 4.98
CA PRO A 35 12.41 13.45 5.71
C PRO A 35 13.43 13.84 6.79
N CYS A 36 13.61 15.15 6.96
CA CYS A 36 14.51 15.75 7.92
C CYS A 36 13.76 16.72 8.84
N ASN A 37 14.07 16.63 10.13
CA ASN A 37 13.49 17.44 11.18
C ASN A 37 14.13 18.83 11.16
N LEU A 38 13.36 19.84 10.76
CA LEU A 38 13.78 21.24 10.71
C LEU A 38 13.94 21.89 12.09
N ASN A 39 13.44 21.26 13.16
CA ASN A 39 13.70 21.70 14.53
C ASN A 39 15.07 21.23 15.04
N SER A 40 15.73 20.31 14.31
CA SER A 40 17.05 19.82 14.68
C SER A 40 18.13 20.86 14.38
N TYR A 41 19.12 20.99 15.27
CA TYR A 41 20.27 21.86 15.06
C TYR A 41 20.96 21.53 13.72
N MET A 42 21.05 22.55 12.85
CA MET A 42 21.55 22.44 11.48
C MET A 42 20.84 21.42 10.59
N CYS A 43 19.58 21.05 10.88
CA CYS A 43 18.81 20.07 10.11
C CYS A 43 19.54 18.72 9.98
N ARG A 44 20.11 18.22 11.09
CA ARG A 44 20.85 16.94 11.11
C ARG A 44 20.02 15.74 11.58
N GLY A 45 18.88 16.00 12.22
CA GLY A 45 17.96 14.96 12.66
C GLY A 45 17.02 14.52 11.55
N SER A 46 16.72 13.22 11.48
CA SER A 46 15.64 12.70 10.64
C SER A 46 14.28 13.10 11.23
N ALA A 47 13.31 13.37 10.37
CA ALA A 47 11.91 13.47 10.79
C ALA A 47 11.26 12.10 10.69
N SER A 48 10.39 11.79 11.64
CA SER A 48 9.56 10.59 11.61
C SER A 48 8.35 10.84 10.74
N THR A 49 7.86 9.86 9.99
CA THR A 49 6.58 9.99 9.28
C THR A 49 5.36 9.76 10.19
N ILE A 50 5.57 9.46 11.48
CA ILE A 50 4.51 9.13 12.45
C ILE A 50 4.63 9.88 13.79
N ASP A 51 5.64 10.73 13.97
CA ASP A 51 5.82 11.51 15.19
C ASP A 51 5.74 13.01 14.86
N PRO A 52 4.58 13.66 15.15
CA PRO A 52 4.36 15.07 14.88
C PRO A 52 5.36 16.02 15.55
N GLN A 53 6.01 15.61 16.64
CA GLN A 53 7.01 16.46 17.31
C GLN A 53 8.27 16.66 16.45
N THR A 54 8.48 15.79 15.46
CA THR A 54 9.59 15.89 14.51
C THR A 54 9.28 16.77 13.30
N TRP A 55 8.05 17.26 13.19
CA TRP A 55 7.60 18.12 12.10
C TRP A 55 7.70 19.60 12.47
N ALA A 56 7.68 20.44 11.46
CA ALA A 56 7.92 21.87 11.57
C ALA A 56 6.80 22.69 10.93
N THR A 57 6.94 24.01 11.05
CA THR A 57 6.04 24.99 10.45
C THR A 57 6.39 25.27 9.00
N TYR A 58 5.42 25.77 8.24
CA TYR A 58 5.63 26.29 6.88
C TYR A 58 6.78 27.30 6.81
N GLN A 59 6.81 28.24 7.76
CA GLN A 59 7.84 29.28 7.80
C GLN A 59 9.25 28.70 7.90
N GLN A 60 9.45 27.66 8.72
CA GLN A 60 10.74 26.97 8.81
C GLN A 60 11.13 26.30 7.48
N ALA A 61 10.17 25.65 6.80
CA ALA A 61 10.43 24.99 5.52
C ALA A 61 10.80 25.99 4.42
N ILE A 62 10.06 27.10 4.29
CA ILE A 62 10.36 28.12 3.29
C ILE A 62 11.63 28.90 3.61
N THR A 63 11.90 29.21 4.88
CA THR A 63 13.20 29.80 5.26
C THR A 63 14.36 28.88 4.89
N THR A 64 14.20 27.57 5.08
CA THR A 64 15.22 26.56 4.68
C THR A 64 15.39 26.54 3.16
N GLN A 65 14.29 26.59 2.41
CA GLN A 65 14.34 26.66 0.95
C GLN A 65 15.02 27.94 0.46
N ASN A 66 14.62 29.11 0.94
CA ASN A 66 15.20 30.39 0.50
C ASN A 66 16.71 30.44 0.78
N TYR A 67 17.14 29.83 1.88
CA TYR A 67 18.55 29.65 2.17
C TYR A 67 19.23 28.69 1.17
N ALA A 68 18.58 27.57 0.82
CA ALA A 68 19.07 26.63 -0.18
C ALA A 68 19.24 27.28 -1.57
N ASP A 69 18.26 28.08 -2.01
CA ASP A 69 18.27 28.77 -3.32
C ASP A 69 19.45 29.73 -3.45
N THR A 70 19.84 30.39 -2.36
CA THR A 70 21.00 31.29 -2.30
C THR A 70 22.34 30.56 -2.09
N HIS A 71 22.34 29.26 -1.81
CA HIS A 71 23.53 28.46 -1.49
C HIS A 71 23.62 27.14 -2.31
N PRO A 72 23.63 27.20 -3.65
CA PRO A 72 23.55 26.01 -4.52
C PRO A 72 24.70 25.00 -4.31
N LYS A 73 25.91 25.49 -3.96
CA LYS A 73 27.05 24.61 -3.63
C LYS A 73 26.75 23.74 -2.42
N ARG A 74 26.08 24.29 -1.40
CA ARG A 74 25.73 23.58 -0.18
C ARG A 74 24.64 22.55 -0.45
N VAL A 75 23.60 22.93 -1.20
CA VAL A 75 22.52 22.03 -1.65
C VAL A 75 23.08 20.78 -2.34
N LYS A 76 24.05 20.96 -3.24
CA LYS A 76 24.68 19.83 -3.94
C LYS A 76 25.40 18.86 -2.99
N VAL A 77 26.08 19.37 -1.97
CA VAL A 77 26.84 18.58 -0.99
C VAL A 77 25.92 17.90 0.02
N THR A 78 24.92 18.61 0.52
CA THR A 78 23.96 18.06 1.49
C THR A 78 22.93 17.16 0.82
N HIS A 79 22.82 17.21 -0.51
CA HIS A 79 21.78 16.55 -1.28
C HIS A 79 20.37 16.98 -0.85
N TYR A 80 20.23 18.26 -0.53
CA TYR A 80 18.92 18.83 -0.20
C TYR A 80 18.00 18.76 -1.41
N GLY A 81 16.78 18.30 -1.18
CA GLY A 81 15.79 18.06 -2.21
C GLY A 81 14.71 19.14 -2.28
N GLY A 82 14.32 19.71 -1.14
CA GLY A 82 13.25 20.71 -1.09
C GLY A 82 12.39 20.61 0.17
N PRO A 83 11.30 21.40 0.23
CA PRO A 83 10.27 21.23 1.23
C PRO A 83 9.55 19.89 1.04
N GLY A 84 9.11 19.31 2.16
CA GLY A 84 8.25 18.15 2.17
C GLY A 84 7.10 18.34 3.14
N PHE A 85 6.07 17.51 2.98
CA PHE A 85 4.87 17.54 3.80
C PHE A 85 4.49 16.12 4.20
N ILE A 86 4.05 15.92 5.44
CA ILE A 86 3.69 14.60 5.96
C ILE A 86 2.18 14.39 5.86
N ILE A 87 1.81 13.29 5.20
CA ILE A 87 0.43 12.83 5.04
C ILE A 87 0.12 11.86 6.18
N ASP A 88 -0.76 12.30 7.07
CA ASP A 88 -1.36 11.51 8.15
C ASP A 88 -2.63 12.21 8.63
N ASP A 89 -3.34 11.66 9.61
CA ASP A 89 -4.42 12.36 10.35
C ASP A 89 -5.42 13.12 9.44
N GLY A 90 -6.07 12.40 8.53
CA GLY A 90 -7.11 12.96 7.64
C GLY A 90 -6.60 13.66 6.39
N TRP A 91 -5.29 13.67 6.14
CA TRP A 91 -4.74 14.13 4.86
C TRP A 91 -4.64 12.98 3.85
N GLY A 92 -4.91 13.28 2.59
CA GLY A 92 -4.80 12.38 1.44
C GLY A 92 -3.80 12.88 0.40
N PHE A 93 -3.16 11.93 -0.28
CA PHE A 93 -2.18 12.19 -1.31
C PHE A 93 -2.29 11.18 -2.45
N LEU A 94 -2.54 11.68 -3.65
CA LEU A 94 -2.52 10.92 -4.89
C LEU A 94 -1.27 11.29 -5.69
N ASP A 95 -0.47 10.27 -5.99
CA ASP A 95 0.75 10.34 -6.80
C ASP A 95 0.50 9.66 -8.14
N LEU A 96 0.58 10.42 -9.23
CA LEU A 96 0.47 9.90 -10.59
C LEU A 96 1.82 10.02 -11.28
N ASP A 97 2.46 8.90 -11.57
CA ASP A 97 3.78 8.82 -12.20
C ASP A 97 3.69 8.48 -13.69
N ASN A 98 4.66 9.00 -14.47
CA ASN A 98 4.86 8.69 -15.89
C ASN A 98 3.66 8.99 -16.81
N ILE A 99 3.06 10.16 -16.63
CA ILE A 99 1.94 10.68 -17.43
C ILE A 99 2.25 11.97 -18.23
N PRO A 100 3.46 12.16 -18.82
CA PRO A 100 3.84 13.45 -19.42
C PRO A 100 2.96 13.86 -20.61
N THR A 101 2.44 12.90 -21.39
CA THR A 101 1.51 13.19 -22.50
C THR A 101 0.14 13.61 -22.02
N VAL A 102 -0.33 13.06 -20.89
CA VAL A 102 -1.61 13.42 -20.29
C VAL A 102 -1.55 14.86 -19.76
N ILE A 103 -0.44 15.23 -19.11
CA ILE A 103 -0.18 16.61 -18.66
C ILE A 103 -0.10 17.57 -19.86
N ALA A 104 0.57 17.18 -20.94
CA ALA A 104 0.65 18.00 -22.15
C ALA A 104 -0.73 18.25 -22.78
N ASN A 105 -1.59 17.22 -22.83
CA ASN A 105 -2.95 17.36 -23.36
C ASN A 105 -3.83 18.27 -22.49
N HIS A 106 -3.73 18.16 -21.16
CA HIS A 106 -4.37 19.10 -20.21
C HIS A 106 -4.00 20.55 -20.52
N ASN A 107 -2.71 20.82 -20.68
CA ASN A 107 -2.20 22.17 -20.99
C ASN A 107 -2.66 22.70 -22.36
N LEU A 108 -3.07 21.83 -23.27
CA LEU A 108 -3.64 22.19 -24.57
C LEU A 108 -5.16 22.41 -24.52
N GLY A 109 -5.80 22.22 -23.36
CA GLY A 109 -7.25 22.30 -23.18
C GLY A 109 -8.01 21.06 -23.66
N GLU A 110 -7.32 19.95 -23.90
CA GLU A 110 -7.95 18.67 -24.26
C GLU A 110 -8.35 17.91 -22.99
N ARG A 111 -9.66 17.77 -22.78
CA ARG A 111 -10.21 17.05 -21.63
C ARG A 111 -9.70 15.61 -21.58
N ASN A 112 -9.16 15.21 -20.43
CA ASN A 112 -8.57 13.91 -20.17
C ASN A 112 -8.79 13.47 -18.71
N GLN A 113 -8.14 12.38 -18.30
CA GLN A 113 -8.29 11.81 -16.96
C GLN A 113 -7.87 12.76 -15.82
N ILE A 114 -6.95 13.70 -16.07
CA ILE A 114 -6.55 14.72 -15.08
C ILE A 114 -7.72 15.66 -14.80
N ASP A 115 -8.41 16.14 -15.84
CA ASP A 115 -9.59 16.99 -15.69
C ASP A 115 -10.69 16.30 -14.89
N ASP A 116 -10.94 15.01 -15.16
CA ASP A 116 -11.94 14.26 -14.40
C ASP A 116 -11.56 14.10 -12.92
N ILE A 117 -10.26 13.99 -12.60
CA ILE A 117 -9.76 13.95 -11.22
C ILE A 117 -9.87 15.34 -10.56
N LEU A 118 -9.51 16.41 -11.28
CA LEU A 118 -9.64 17.79 -10.81
C LEU A 118 -11.10 18.12 -10.51
N ASP A 119 -12.02 17.83 -11.43
CA ASP A 119 -13.47 18.03 -11.25
C ASP A 119 -13.97 17.25 -10.01
N LEU A 120 -13.58 15.98 -9.87
CA LEU A 120 -13.99 15.12 -8.75
C LEU A 120 -13.47 15.62 -7.39
N LEU A 121 -12.24 16.14 -7.37
CA LEU A 121 -11.60 16.68 -6.17
C LEU A 121 -11.87 18.18 -5.97
N ASP A 122 -12.84 18.73 -6.71
CA ASP A 122 -13.18 20.16 -6.70
C ASP A 122 -11.92 21.03 -6.79
N HIS A 123 -11.03 20.78 -7.76
CA HIS A 123 -9.78 21.51 -7.98
C HIS A 123 -8.94 21.71 -6.70
N THR A 124 -8.78 20.65 -5.90
CA THR A 124 -7.82 20.63 -4.79
C THR A 124 -6.39 20.90 -5.27
N TYR A 125 -5.49 21.24 -4.35
CA TYR A 125 -4.10 21.50 -4.67
C TYR A 125 -3.45 20.38 -5.49
N CYS A 126 -2.97 20.76 -6.68
CA CYS A 126 -2.27 19.90 -7.62
C CYS A 126 -0.98 20.57 -8.10
N GLU A 127 0.14 19.84 -8.05
CA GLU A 127 1.44 20.31 -8.55
C GLU A 127 2.12 19.26 -9.43
N ALA A 128 3.01 19.71 -10.31
CA ALA A 128 3.91 18.83 -11.04
C ALA A 128 4.93 18.20 -10.08
N SER A 129 5.15 16.89 -10.23
CA SER A 129 6.15 16.18 -9.44
C SER A 129 7.58 16.60 -9.82
N GLN A 130 8.56 16.20 -9.00
CA GLN A 130 9.96 16.59 -9.18
C GLN A 130 10.61 16.07 -10.47
N SER A 131 10.12 14.96 -11.01
CA SER A 131 10.57 14.44 -12.30
C SER A 131 9.93 15.19 -13.48
N GLN A 132 8.93 16.03 -13.22
CA GLN A 132 8.08 16.70 -14.22
C GLN A 132 7.31 15.72 -15.13
N SER A 133 7.29 14.44 -14.79
CA SER A 133 6.60 13.39 -15.52
C SER A 133 5.35 12.88 -14.80
N GLY A 134 4.96 13.55 -13.71
CA GLY A 134 3.86 13.13 -12.86
C GLY A 134 3.20 14.30 -12.14
N LEU A 135 2.12 14.00 -11.41
CA LEU A 135 1.34 14.96 -10.65
C LEU A 135 1.14 14.50 -9.21
N HIS A 136 1.12 15.46 -8.31
CA HIS A 136 0.77 15.30 -6.91
C HIS A 136 -0.55 16.01 -6.65
N PHE A 137 -1.56 15.29 -6.15
CA PHE A 137 -2.78 15.89 -5.60
C PHE A 137 -2.78 15.75 -4.09
N ILE A 138 -3.10 16.83 -3.38
CA ILE A 138 -3.21 16.85 -1.92
C ILE A 138 -4.62 17.30 -1.55
N PHE A 139 -5.27 16.54 -0.67
CA PHE A 139 -6.63 16.77 -0.22
C PHE A 139 -6.78 16.30 1.23
N LYS A 140 -7.98 16.45 1.80
CA LYS A 140 -8.37 15.86 3.08
C LYS A 140 -9.46 14.82 2.88
N VAL A 141 -9.53 13.89 3.82
CA VAL A 141 -10.62 12.92 3.93
C VAL A 141 -11.35 13.19 5.24
N ASP A 142 -12.68 13.11 5.22
CA ASP A 142 -13.46 13.19 6.45
C ASP A 142 -13.43 11.86 7.24
N ASP A 143 -14.11 11.85 8.38
CA ASP A 143 -14.17 10.70 9.30
C ASP A 143 -15.02 9.53 8.76
N THR A 144 -15.74 9.72 7.66
CA THR A 144 -16.50 8.66 6.99
C THR A 144 -15.60 7.77 6.13
N VAL A 145 -14.41 8.26 5.74
CA VAL A 145 -13.56 7.59 4.77
C VAL A 145 -12.84 6.38 5.38
N GLU A 146 -13.15 5.21 4.85
CA GLU A 146 -12.44 3.96 5.14
C GLU A 146 -11.23 3.82 4.20
N ALA A 147 -10.18 4.59 4.48
CA ALA A 147 -9.02 4.65 3.61
C ALA A 147 -8.16 3.38 3.63
N PHE A 148 -7.59 3.03 2.47
CA PHE A 148 -6.64 1.92 2.33
C PHE A 148 -5.55 2.25 1.31
N ASN A 149 -4.31 1.91 1.65
CA ASN A 149 -3.12 2.48 1.02
C ASN A 149 -2.49 1.59 -0.08
N LYS A 150 -3.18 0.58 -0.64
CA LYS A 150 -2.51 -0.38 -1.54
C LYS A 150 -3.39 -0.92 -2.68
N HIS A 151 -3.01 -0.56 -3.90
CA HIS A 151 -3.28 -1.31 -5.13
C HIS A 151 -1.94 -1.81 -5.71
N PRO A 152 -1.41 -2.96 -5.23
CA PRO A 152 -0.03 -3.39 -5.52
C PRO A 152 0.23 -3.74 -6.99
N GLU A 153 -0.79 -3.72 -7.83
CA GLU A 153 -0.79 -4.10 -9.23
C GLU A 153 -0.69 -2.90 -10.20
N GLN A 154 -0.68 -1.66 -9.69
CA GLN A 154 -0.46 -0.45 -10.50
C GLN A 154 0.65 0.42 -9.88
N SER A 155 1.90 0.21 -10.30
CA SER A 155 3.07 0.88 -9.71
C SER A 155 3.25 2.35 -10.12
N SER A 156 2.48 2.85 -11.09
CA SER A 156 2.54 4.25 -11.57
C SER A 156 1.45 5.15 -10.99
N ARG A 157 0.61 4.63 -10.10
CA ARG A 157 -0.47 5.37 -9.45
C ARG A 157 -0.48 4.94 -7.99
N GLU A 158 -0.23 5.87 -7.08
CA GLU A 158 -0.20 5.57 -5.65
C GLU A 158 -1.14 6.50 -4.89
N LEU A 159 -1.91 5.95 -3.96
CA LEU A 159 -2.86 6.70 -3.14
C LEU A 159 -2.57 6.43 -1.66
N TYR A 160 -2.31 7.51 -0.91
CA TYR A 160 -1.88 7.46 0.49
C TYR A 160 -2.77 8.33 1.36
N THR A 161 -3.04 7.86 2.58
CA THR A 161 -3.76 8.62 3.63
C THR A 161 -3.04 8.64 4.97
N SER A 162 -1.86 8.01 5.04
CA SER A 162 -1.12 7.91 6.30
C SER A 162 0.36 7.65 6.08
N LYS A 163 1.19 8.16 7.01
CA LYS A 163 2.60 7.82 7.21
C LYS A 163 3.51 8.05 5.99
N ARG A 164 3.18 9.01 5.13
CA ARG A 164 3.90 9.25 3.87
C ARG A 164 4.52 10.64 3.84
N LEU A 165 5.79 10.70 3.43
CA LEU A 165 6.43 11.94 3.00
C LEU A 165 6.02 12.25 1.56
N VAL A 166 5.54 13.47 1.34
CA VAL A 166 5.36 14.07 0.01
C VAL A 166 6.48 15.07 -0.23
N ALA A 167 7.14 14.95 -1.37
CA ALA A 167 8.24 15.82 -1.76
C ALA A 167 7.69 16.92 -2.65
N LEU A 168 7.54 18.13 -2.10
CA LEU A 168 6.82 19.22 -2.75
C LEU A 168 7.70 19.96 -3.76
N THR A 169 7.08 20.53 -4.79
CA THR A 169 7.74 21.38 -5.80
C THR A 169 7.24 22.81 -5.79
N GLY A 170 5.99 23.04 -5.35
CA GLY A 170 5.30 24.31 -5.48
C GLY A 170 5.02 24.71 -6.94
N ASN A 171 5.23 23.80 -7.91
CA ASN A 171 4.96 24.04 -9.32
C ASN A 171 3.51 23.66 -9.63
N VAL A 172 2.61 24.55 -9.25
CA VAL A 172 1.15 24.38 -9.37
C VAL A 172 0.77 24.10 -10.82
N LEU A 173 -0.13 23.15 -11.04
CA LEU A 173 -0.60 22.78 -12.38
C LEU A 173 -1.37 23.93 -13.04
N ASP A 174 -2.38 24.46 -12.34
CA ASP A 174 -3.24 25.55 -12.81
C ASP A 174 -3.03 26.81 -11.93
N PRO A 175 -2.01 27.64 -12.21
CA PRO A 175 -1.60 28.74 -11.34
C PRO A 175 -2.61 29.90 -11.27
N GLU A 176 -3.57 29.95 -12.19
CA GLU A 176 -4.64 30.95 -12.21
C GLU A 176 -5.80 30.57 -11.26
N GLU A 177 -5.87 29.31 -10.83
CA GLU A 177 -6.91 28.83 -9.91
C GLU A 177 -6.54 29.11 -8.45
N PRO A 178 -7.53 29.41 -7.57
CA PRO A 178 -7.27 29.59 -6.15
C PRO A 178 -6.68 28.33 -5.50
N LEU A 179 -5.56 28.49 -4.79
CA LEU A 179 -4.96 27.39 -4.02
C LEU A 179 -5.84 27.00 -2.84
N LYS A 180 -6.44 25.81 -2.88
CA LYS A 180 -7.28 25.26 -1.80
C LYS A 180 -7.01 23.78 -1.54
N ILE A 181 -7.51 23.31 -0.41
CA ILE A 181 -7.55 21.90 -0.04
C ILE A 181 -9.02 21.49 0.05
N THR A 182 -9.40 20.48 -0.70
CA THR A 182 -10.75 19.91 -0.66
C THR A 182 -10.80 18.80 0.37
N THR A 183 -11.88 18.73 1.15
CA THR A 183 -12.18 17.56 2.00
C THR A 183 -13.19 16.67 1.27
N ILE A 184 -12.86 15.39 1.12
CA ILE A 184 -13.70 14.43 0.40
C ILE A 184 -14.30 13.39 1.35
N ASP A 185 -15.49 12.93 1.01
CA ASP A 185 -16.24 11.91 1.75
C ASP A 185 -16.00 10.49 1.20
N GLN A 186 -16.63 9.50 1.82
CA GLN A 186 -16.51 8.09 1.45
C GLN A 186 -16.98 7.78 0.01
N GLU A 187 -17.98 8.49 -0.52
CA GLU A 187 -18.47 8.27 -1.89
C GLU A 187 -17.49 8.84 -2.91
N THR A 188 -16.99 10.06 -2.68
CA THR A 188 -15.96 10.70 -3.50
C THR A 188 -14.67 9.87 -3.49
N TRP A 189 -14.27 9.33 -2.32
CA TRP A 189 -13.14 8.42 -2.19
C TRP A 189 -13.28 7.15 -3.04
N LYS A 190 -14.49 6.56 -3.06
CA LYS A 190 -14.80 5.39 -3.89
C LYS A 190 -14.73 5.73 -5.39
N GLN A 191 -15.30 6.85 -5.79
CA GLN A 191 -15.25 7.33 -7.18
C GLN A 191 -13.81 7.59 -7.63
N LEU A 192 -12.99 8.19 -6.76
CA LEU A 192 -11.57 8.43 -7.03
C LEU A 192 -10.83 7.10 -7.25
N ASN A 193 -11.09 6.09 -6.42
CA ASN A 193 -10.49 4.77 -6.59
C ASN A 193 -10.89 4.10 -7.91
N ILE A 194 -12.17 4.22 -8.31
CA ILE A 194 -12.63 3.69 -9.60
C ILE A 194 -11.97 4.44 -10.75
N LEU A 195 -11.89 5.77 -10.68
CA LEU A 195 -11.30 6.60 -11.72
C LEU A 195 -9.79 6.34 -11.88
N VAL A 196 -9.06 6.20 -10.77
CA VAL A 196 -7.60 6.01 -10.76
C VAL A 196 -7.21 4.55 -11.02
N PHE A 197 -7.91 3.58 -10.41
CA PHE A 197 -7.50 2.17 -10.42
C PHE A 197 -8.46 1.23 -11.19
N GLY A 198 -9.58 1.74 -11.69
CA GLY A 198 -10.61 0.96 -12.39
C GLY A 198 -11.52 0.14 -11.48
N LYS A 199 -11.29 0.16 -10.16
CA LYS A 199 -12.06 -0.62 -9.18
C LYS A 199 -12.02 0.03 -7.79
N TYR A 200 -13.06 -0.23 -7.00
CA TYR A 200 -13.05 -0.01 -5.56
C TYR A 200 -13.03 -1.36 -4.84
N ALA A 201 -11.98 -1.63 -4.09
CA ALA A 201 -11.80 -2.90 -3.37
C ALA A 201 -11.30 -2.62 -1.95
N PRO A 202 -12.18 -2.22 -1.02
CA PRO A 202 -11.79 -1.99 0.36
C PRO A 202 -11.25 -3.28 0.97
N PRO A 203 -10.27 -3.19 1.90
CA PRO A 203 -9.89 -4.34 2.68
C PRO A 203 -11.14 -4.83 3.41
N ILE A 204 -11.39 -6.13 3.35
CA ILE A 204 -12.48 -6.76 4.09
C ILE A 204 -12.23 -6.41 5.56
N LYS A 205 -13.10 -5.57 6.15
CA LYS A 205 -13.17 -5.35 7.59
C LYS A 205 -13.50 -6.71 8.20
N VAL A 206 -12.47 -7.39 8.69
CA VAL A 206 -12.66 -8.57 9.52
C VAL A 206 -13.05 -8.03 10.88
N ASP A 207 -14.25 -8.36 11.34
CA ASP A 207 -14.68 -8.05 12.69
C ASP A 207 -13.61 -8.57 13.67
N ASP A 208 -13.06 -7.68 14.50
CA ASP A 208 -12.01 -8.02 15.48
C ASP A 208 -12.58 -8.83 16.66
N SER A 209 -13.83 -9.32 16.57
CA SER A 209 -14.39 -10.35 17.44
C SER A 209 -13.64 -11.68 17.28
N PHE A 210 -12.50 -11.78 17.98
CA PHE A 210 -11.59 -12.92 18.01
C PHE A 210 -12.11 -14.11 18.86
N SER A 211 -13.35 -14.56 18.67
CA SER A 211 -13.87 -15.69 19.46
C SER A 211 -13.65 -17.07 18.81
N ASP A 212 -13.62 -17.18 17.49
CA ASP A 212 -13.79 -18.49 16.83
C ASP A 212 -12.55 -18.99 16.06
N THR A 213 -11.48 -18.20 15.94
CA THR A 213 -10.25 -18.61 15.24
C THR A 213 -9.26 -19.27 16.19
N GLU A 214 -9.45 -20.56 16.41
CA GLU A 214 -8.54 -21.39 17.21
C GLU A 214 -7.36 -21.88 16.36
N LEU A 215 -6.15 -21.84 16.93
CA LEU A 215 -4.97 -22.50 16.38
C LEU A 215 -4.90 -23.94 16.89
N SER A 216 -4.29 -24.80 16.09
CA SER A 216 -4.01 -26.18 16.50
C SER A 216 -2.87 -26.23 17.53
N HIS A 217 -2.82 -27.31 18.31
CA HIS A 217 -1.65 -27.65 19.13
C HIS A 217 -0.46 -28.18 18.30
N GLY A 218 -0.52 -28.09 16.96
CA GLY A 218 0.58 -28.44 16.05
C GLY A 218 0.65 -29.91 15.61
N VAL A 219 -0.38 -30.71 15.90
CA VAL A 219 -0.45 -32.11 15.45
C VAL A 219 -1.26 -32.19 14.17
N LEU A 220 -0.69 -32.75 13.10
CA LEU A 220 -1.42 -32.96 11.84
C LEU A 220 -2.44 -34.10 11.97
N SER A 221 -3.72 -33.76 11.92
CA SER A 221 -4.84 -34.73 11.95
C SER A 221 -4.92 -35.62 10.70
N ALA A 222 -5.71 -36.69 10.77
CA ALA A 222 -5.99 -37.54 9.62
C ALA A 222 -6.70 -36.79 8.49
N GLN A 223 -7.60 -35.85 8.84
CA GLN A 223 -8.24 -34.96 7.87
C GLN A 223 -7.22 -34.02 7.22
N GLY A 224 -6.30 -33.45 8.02
CA GLY A 224 -5.23 -32.60 7.50
C GLY A 224 -4.36 -33.34 6.48
N LYS A 225 -3.98 -34.59 6.78
CA LYS A 225 -3.26 -35.47 5.84
C LYS A 225 -4.05 -35.70 4.55
N GLN A 226 -5.35 -35.96 4.66
CA GLN A 226 -6.19 -36.22 3.49
C GLN A 226 -6.32 -34.97 2.60
N ILE A 227 -6.43 -33.78 3.19
CA ILE A 227 -6.48 -32.53 2.44
C ILE A 227 -5.15 -32.26 1.75
N MET A 228 -4.02 -32.40 2.44
CA MET A 228 -2.69 -32.28 1.81
C MET A 228 -2.53 -33.25 0.64
N TYR A 229 -2.98 -34.49 0.79
CA TYR A 229 -2.99 -35.48 -0.28
C TYR A 229 -3.81 -35.04 -1.49
N LEU A 230 -4.98 -34.42 -1.29
CA LEU A 230 -5.81 -33.90 -2.37
C LEU A 230 -5.17 -32.68 -3.06
N ILE A 231 -4.59 -31.76 -2.30
CA ILE A 231 -3.89 -30.59 -2.86
C ILE A 231 -2.76 -31.04 -3.80
N LEU A 232 -1.95 -31.99 -3.34
CA LEU A 232 -0.81 -32.54 -4.10
C LEU A 232 -1.20 -33.33 -5.36
N ARG A 233 -2.49 -33.61 -5.55
CA ARG A 233 -3.03 -34.23 -6.78
C ARG A 233 -3.90 -33.29 -7.61
N GLY A 234 -4.10 -32.06 -7.14
CA GLY A 234 -4.89 -31.04 -7.81
C GLY A 234 -4.04 -30.08 -8.64
N SER A 235 -4.69 -29.04 -9.16
CA SER A 235 -4.04 -27.94 -9.88
C SER A 235 -3.07 -27.12 -9.04
N ASP A 236 -3.19 -27.19 -7.72
CA ASP A 236 -2.42 -26.41 -6.76
C ASP A 236 -1.16 -27.14 -6.27
N ALA A 237 -0.90 -28.34 -6.80
CA ALA A 237 0.15 -29.24 -6.33
C ALA A 237 1.55 -28.61 -6.36
N ASP A 238 1.95 -27.98 -7.47
CA ASP A 238 3.30 -27.44 -7.65
C ASP A 238 3.60 -26.35 -6.62
N GLN A 239 2.66 -25.40 -6.46
CA GLN A 239 2.80 -24.29 -5.51
C GLN A 239 2.80 -24.79 -4.06
N PHE A 240 1.90 -25.71 -3.71
CA PHE A 240 1.84 -26.25 -2.35
C PHE A 240 3.06 -27.10 -2.01
N ASN A 241 3.51 -27.93 -2.94
CA ASN A 241 4.73 -28.73 -2.78
C ASN A 241 5.96 -27.83 -2.62
N TRP A 242 6.04 -26.73 -3.36
CA TRP A 242 7.11 -25.73 -3.19
C TRP A 242 7.13 -25.17 -1.77
N TRP A 243 5.99 -24.77 -1.19
CA TRP A 243 5.95 -24.32 0.22
C TRP A 243 6.35 -25.42 1.21
N CYS A 244 6.11 -26.69 0.90
CA CYS A 244 6.46 -27.81 1.78
C CYS A 244 7.95 -28.20 1.71
N THR A 245 8.66 -27.85 0.64
CA THR A 245 9.97 -28.45 0.34
C THR A 245 11.08 -27.44 0.05
N ALA A 246 10.75 -26.22 -0.37
CA ALA A 246 11.76 -25.23 -0.72
C ALA A 246 12.52 -24.72 0.51
N ASP A 247 13.80 -24.40 0.31
CA ASP A 247 14.63 -23.73 1.32
C ASP A 247 14.32 -22.22 1.29
N LEU A 248 13.28 -21.83 2.03
CA LEU A 248 12.71 -20.48 1.96
C LEU A 248 13.47 -19.49 2.85
N PRO A 249 13.70 -18.23 2.40
CA PRO A 249 14.32 -17.20 3.23
C PRO A 249 13.42 -16.79 4.41
N ASP A 250 13.98 -16.54 5.59
CA ASP A 250 13.20 -16.08 6.76
C ASP A 250 12.86 -14.57 6.72
N ILE A 251 13.52 -13.81 5.83
CA ILE A 251 13.36 -12.35 5.68
C ILE A 251 12.91 -11.98 4.27
N SER A 252 12.25 -10.82 4.14
CA SER A 252 11.90 -10.30 2.82
C SER A 252 13.15 -9.99 2.01
N THR A 253 13.23 -10.52 0.79
CA THR A 253 14.32 -10.20 -0.13
C THR A 253 14.03 -8.96 -0.98
N LYS A 254 12.82 -8.39 -0.86
CA LYS A 254 12.45 -7.12 -1.49
C LYS A 254 13.40 -5.98 -1.05
N GLU A 255 13.83 -6.00 0.21
CA GLU A 255 14.74 -5.00 0.78
C GLU A 255 16.22 -5.29 0.45
N SER A 256 16.57 -6.53 0.08
CA SER A 256 17.95 -6.93 -0.23
C SER A 256 18.25 -7.04 -1.73
N GLY A 257 17.24 -6.87 -2.60
CA GLY A 257 17.37 -6.95 -4.05
C GLY A 257 17.61 -8.37 -4.60
N LYS A 258 17.73 -9.37 -3.73
CA LYS A 258 17.88 -10.77 -4.14
C LYS A 258 16.54 -11.32 -4.62
N LYS A 259 16.54 -12.00 -5.76
CA LYS A 259 15.36 -12.74 -6.24
C LYS A 259 15.47 -14.22 -5.87
N PHE A 260 14.33 -14.85 -5.63
CA PHE A 260 14.20 -16.23 -5.22
C PHE A 260 13.31 -16.98 -6.23
N PRO A 261 13.64 -18.21 -6.64
CA PRO A 261 12.81 -18.96 -7.58
C PRO A 261 11.50 -19.42 -6.93
N ASP A 262 10.38 -19.16 -7.59
CA ASP A 262 9.08 -19.72 -7.21
C ASP A 262 8.88 -21.16 -7.73
N TRP A 263 7.67 -21.71 -7.57
CA TRP A 263 7.35 -23.08 -7.97
C TRP A 263 7.43 -23.31 -9.49
N ASN A 264 7.40 -22.25 -10.30
CA ASN A 264 7.61 -22.32 -11.75
C ASN A 264 9.07 -22.06 -12.14
N GLY A 265 9.96 -21.85 -11.17
CA GLY A 265 11.34 -21.46 -11.39
C GLY A 265 11.52 -19.97 -11.74
N GLU A 266 10.46 -19.15 -11.64
CA GLU A 266 10.55 -17.73 -11.93
C GLU A 266 11.16 -16.97 -10.76
N LEU A 267 12.09 -16.05 -11.06
CA LEU A 267 12.78 -15.27 -10.04
C LEU A 267 11.87 -14.14 -9.50
N ILE A 268 11.34 -14.34 -8.29
CA ILE A 268 10.46 -13.41 -7.59
C ILE A 268 11.19 -12.63 -6.48
N TYR A 269 10.68 -11.44 -6.13
CA TYR A 269 11.04 -10.81 -4.86
C TYR A 269 10.28 -11.52 -3.74
N TYR A 270 11.02 -12.18 -2.86
CA TYR A 270 10.42 -12.98 -1.81
C TYR A 270 9.86 -12.08 -0.69
N ASP A 271 8.57 -12.24 -0.42
CA ASP A 271 7.87 -11.63 0.71
C ASP A 271 7.23 -12.74 1.54
N PRO A 272 7.84 -13.10 2.70
CA PRO A 272 7.34 -14.17 3.55
C PRO A 272 5.86 -13.97 3.93
N SER A 273 5.46 -12.72 4.22
CA SER A 273 4.09 -12.43 4.67
C SER A 273 3.06 -12.58 3.55
N ARG A 274 3.48 -12.29 2.32
CA ARG A 274 2.66 -12.51 1.12
C ARG A 274 2.47 -14.00 0.84
N GLN A 275 3.52 -14.79 1.02
CA GLN A 275 3.45 -16.25 0.86
C GLN A 275 2.55 -16.89 1.93
N ASP A 276 2.62 -16.42 3.18
CA ASP A 276 1.72 -16.88 4.24
C ASP A 276 0.25 -16.69 3.88
N MET A 277 -0.10 -15.49 3.40
CA MET A 277 -1.47 -15.16 3.01
C MET A 277 -1.93 -15.99 1.79
N ALA A 278 -1.06 -16.19 0.80
CA ALA A 278 -1.36 -17.01 -0.37
C ALA A 278 -1.62 -18.48 0.02
N CYS A 279 -0.76 -19.03 0.89
CA CYS A 279 -0.92 -20.38 1.42
C CYS A 279 -2.23 -20.52 2.21
N CYS A 280 -2.52 -19.61 3.14
CA CYS A 280 -3.76 -19.64 3.91
C CYS A 280 -5.00 -19.51 3.02
N CYS A 281 -4.96 -18.69 1.97
CA CYS A 281 -6.04 -18.59 0.99
C CYS A 281 -6.28 -19.93 0.29
N MET A 282 -5.23 -20.62 -0.15
CA MET A 282 -5.33 -21.94 -0.76
C MET A 282 -5.91 -22.95 0.23
N LEU A 283 -5.37 -23.02 1.44
CA LEU A 283 -5.84 -23.94 2.49
C LEU A 283 -7.30 -23.68 2.87
N ALA A 284 -7.73 -22.43 3.01
CA ALA A 284 -9.12 -22.09 3.29
C ALA A 284 -10.08 -22.60 2.20
N TYR A 285 -9.67 -22.56 0.93
CA TYR A 285 -10.44 -23.15 -0.16
C TYR A 285 -10.54 -24.68 -0.03
N TRP A 286 -9.40 -25.37 0.14
CA TRP A 286 -9.37 -26.84 0.18
C TRP A 286 -10.00 -27.44 1.42
N VAL A 287 -9.78 -26.84 2.58
CA VAL A 287 -10.45 -27.22 3.84
C VAL A 287 -11.95 -27.14 3.67
N ARG A 288 -12.47 -26.01 3.18
CA ARG A 288 -13.90 -25.86 2.94
C ARG A 288 -14.42 -26.82 1.87
N TYR A 289 -13.67 -27.02 0.79
CA TYR A 289 -14.06 -27.96 -0.27
C TYR A 289 -14.22 -29.38 0.25
N TYR A 290 -13.32 -29.82 1.14
CA TYR A 290 -13.31 -31.18 1.69
C TYR A 290 -14.28 -31.36 2.87
N VAL A 291 -14.32 -30.40 3.81
CA VAL A 291 -15.09 -30.49 5.06
C VAL A 291 -16.52 -29.95 4.91
N GLY A 292 -16.74 -29.02 3.98
CA GLY A 292 -18.01 -28.32 3.78
C GLY A 292 -18.04 -26.92 4.42
N GLU A 293 -17.20 -26.68 5.41
CA GLU A 293 -17.09 -25.42 6.15
C GLU A 293 -15.63 -24.99 6.35
N TYR A 294 -15.42 -23.72 6.71
CA TYR A 294 -14.09 -23.22 7.03
C TYR A 294 -13.70 -23.68 8.44
N ASP A 295 -12.51 -24.27 8.58
CA ASP A 295 -11.97 -24.73 9.86
C ASP A 295 -10.57 -24.13 10.06
N SER A 296 -10.46 -23.19 11.01
CA SER A 296 -9.19 -22.51 11.30
C SER A 296 -8.13 -23.44 11.89
N LYS A 297 -8.53 -24.43 12.69
CA LYS A 297 -7.59 -25.40 13.29
C LYS A 297 -6.97 -26.24 12.19
N LEU A 298 -7.79 -26.73 11.27
CA LEU A 298 -7.32 -27.58 10.19
C LEU A 298 -6.41 -26.82 9.21
N ILE A 299 -6.72 -25.55 8.93
CA ILE A 299 -5.82 -24.67 8.17
C ILE A 299 -4.48 -24.51 8.89
N ASP A 300 -4.48 -24.23 10.20
CA ASP A 300 -3.26 -24.07 10.99
C ASP A 300 -2.43 -25.36 11.07
N GLU A 301 -3.06 -26.52 11.27
CA GLU A 301 -2.38 -27.84 11.29
C GLU A 301 -1.60 -28.10 10.00
N ILE A 302 -2.24 -27.84 8.87
CA ILE A 302 -1.64 -28.05 7.54
C ILE A 302 -0.56 -27.00 7.27
N TYR A 303 -0.83 -25.72 7.58
CA TYR A 303 0.14 -24.64 7.39
C TYR A 303 1.45 -24.91 8.15
N LYS A 304 1.36 -25.45 9.38
CA LYS A 304 2.52 -25.83 10.19
C LYS A 304 3.38 -26.96 9.58
N GLN A 305 2.91 -27.65 8.55
CA GLN A 305 3.71 -28.64 7.80
C GLN A 305 4.52 -28.02 6.65
N THR A 306 4.33 -26.73 6.38
CA THR A 306 5.06 -26.01 5.33
C THR A 306 6.34 -25.38 5.89
N ASN A 307 7.31 -25.13 5.02
CA ASN A 307 8.52 -24.37 5.35
C ASN A 307 8.25 -22.85 5.50
N LEU A 308 6.99 -22.40 5.39
CA LEU A 308 6.59 -21.02 5.72
C LEU A 308 6.48 -20.79 7.23
N TYR A 309 6.20 -21.85 8.00
CA TYR A 309 5.99 -21.76 9.44
C TYR A 309 7.27 -21.31 10.15
N ARG A 310 7.13 -20.26 10.98
CA ARG A 310 8.23 -19.61 11.69
C ARG A 310 7.76 -18.94 12.98
N PRO A 311 8.64 -18.55 13.92
CA PRO A 311 8.25 -17.99 15.23
C PRO A 311 7.27 -16.81 15.14
N LYS A 312 7.32 -16.03 14.05
CA LYS A 312 6.38 -14.95 13.77
C LYS A 312 4.91 -15.42 13.82
N TRP A 313 4.61 -16.66 13.41
CA TRP A 313 3.26 -17.21 13.35
C TRP A 313 2.52 -17.11 14.69
N ASN A 314 3.23 -17.40 15.79
CA ASN A 314 2.67 -17.40 17.14
C ASN A 314 2.87 -16.06 17.86
N ARG A 315 3.46 -15.05 17.22
CA ARG A 315 3.71 -13.74 17.84
C ARG A 315 2.40 -12.95 17.93
N ASN A 316 2.15 -12.34 19.09
CA ASN A 316 1.04 -11.40 19.27
C ASN A 316 1.12 -10.24 18.28
N ASP A 317 -0.03 -9.88 17.71
CA ASP A 317 -0.16 -8.90 16.64
C ASP A 317 -1.56 -8.24 16.72
N GLY A 318 -1.78 -7.40 17.73
CA GLY A 318 -3.09 -6.82 18.02
C GLY A 318 -3.96 -7.75 18.86
N ALA A 319 -5.20 -7.99 18.43
CA ALA A 319 -6.22 -8.79 19.14
C ALA A 319 -5.97 -10.32 19.13
N GLY A 320 -4.96 -10.80 18.40
CA GLY A 320 -4.58 -12.22 18.32
C GLY A 320 -3.14 -12.38 17.83
N THR A 321 -2.73 -13.60 17.50
CA THR A 321 -1.42 -13.85 16.87
C THR A 321 -1.44 -13.50 15.38
N TYR A 322 -0.26 -13.29 14.80
CA TYR A 322 -0.10 -13.11 13.36
C TYR A 322 -0.74 -14.25 12.56
N GLY A 323 -0.57 -15.50 13.00
CA GLY A 323 -1.18 -16.68 12.38
C GLY A 323 -2.70 -16.64 12.40
N GLN A 324 -3.30 -16.37 13.56
CA GLN A 324 -4.75 -16.28 13.70
C GLN A 324 -5.33 -15.20 12.77
N ARG A 325 -4.70 -14.02 12.71
CA ARG A 325 -5.12 -12.94 11.80
C ARG A 325 -4.98 -13.31 10.34
N THR A 326 -3.94 -14.05 9.98
CA THR A 326 -3.69 -14.45 8.58
C THR A 326 -4.74 -15.47 8.13
N ILE A 327 -5.04 -16.47 8.96
CA ILE A 327 -6.09 -17.47 8.71
C ILE A 327 -7.46 -16.79 8.60
N SER A 328 -7.80 -15.93 9.58
CA SER A 328 -9.09 -15.24 9.62
C SER A 328 -9.32 -14.39 8.36
N ARG A 329 -8.31 -13.62 7.93
CA ARG A 329 -8.36 -12.86 6.67
C ARG A 329 -8.52 -13.76 5.44
N ALA A 330 -7.82 -14.89 5.40
CA ALA A 330 -7.92 -15.84 4.29
C ALA A 330 -9.33 -16.46 4.18
N ILE A 331 -9.92 -16.84 5.32
CA ILE A 331 -11.30 -17.34 5.40
C ILE A 331 -12.27 -16.26 4.91
N ALA A 332 -12.20 -15.04 5.47
CA ALA A 332 -13.08 -13.94 5.09
C ALA A 332 -12.98 -13.61 3.60
N TYR A 333 -11.76 -13.59 3.05
CA TYR A 333 -11.53 -13.38 1.62
C TYR A 333 -12.17 -14.48 0.75
N LYS A 334 -11.96 -15.75 1.10
CA LYS A 334 -12.55 -16.87 0.34
C LYS A 334 -14.06 -16.96 0.48
N GLN A 335 -14.60 -16.61 1.64
CA GLN A 335 -16.04 -16.53 1.87
C GLN A 335 -16.65 -15.45 0.99
N GLY A 336 -16.11 -14.23 1.00
CA GLY A 336 -16.60 -13.14 0.16
C GLY A 336 -16.46 -13.41 -1.34
N GLN A 337 -15.45 -14.16 -1.80
CA GLN A 337 -15.35 -14.61 -3.19
C GLN A 337 -16.47 -15.61 -3.54
N ARG A 338 -16.75 -16.56 -2.65
CA ARG A 338 -17.81 -17.55 -2.84
C ARG A 338 -19.19 -16.89 -2.87
N ASP A 339 -19.46 -16.01 -1.93
CA ASP A 339 -20.77 -15.40 -1.77
C ASP A 339 -21.11 -14.51 -2.98
N ARG A 340 -20.14 -13.73 -3.50
CA ARG A 340 -20.27 -13.02 -4.78
C ARG A 340 -20.56 -13.95 -5.95
N LYS A 341 -19.88 -15.09 -6.02
CA LYS A 341 -20.10 -16.09 -7.07
C LYS A 341 -21.51 -16.68 -6.98
N ILE A 342 -21.99 -16.98 -5.77
CA ILE A 342 -23.37 -17.46 -5.52
C ILE A 342 -24.39 -16.40 -5.95
N GLU A 343 -24.18 -15.13 -5.61
CA GLU A 343 -25.06 -14.02 -6.03
C GLU A 343 -25.12 -13.89 -7.56
N GLN A 344 -23.96 -13.97 -8.23
CA GLN A 344 -23.89 -13.94 -9.69
C GLN A 344 -24.71 -15.07 -10.34
N TYR A 345 -24.64 -16.29 -9.82
CA TYR A 345 -25.42 -17.43 -10.35
C TYR A 345 -26.89 -17.42 -9.94
N LYS A 346 -27.27 -16.82 -8.80
CA LYS A 346 -28.67 -16.63 -8.41
C LYS A 346 -29.41 -15.69 -9.37
N GLY A 347 -28.70 -14.72 -9.97
CA GLY A 347 -29.24 -13.84 -11.01
C GLY A 347 -29.42 -14.52 -12.38
N MET A 348 -28.84 -15.70 -12.58
CA MET A 348 -29.01 -16.51 -13.78
C MET A 348 -30.13 -17.53 -13.55
N ILE A 349 -31.40 -17.08 -13.56
CA ILE A 349 -32.52 -18.01 -13.78
C ILE A 349 -32.32 -18.57 -15.19
N VAL A 350 -31.98 -19.86 -15.27
CA VAL A 350 -32.06 -20.63 -16.51
C VAL A 350 -33.55 -20.76 -16.81
N HIS A 351 -34.07 -19.93 -17.72
CA HIS A 351 -35.28 -20.26 -18.45
C HIS A 351 -34.93 -21.46 -19.34
N GLY A 352 -35.06 -22.67 -18.79
CA GLY A 352 -35.08 -23.89 -19.57
C GLY A 352 -36.41 -23.93 -20.31
N GLU A 353 -36.40 -23.50 -21.57
CA GLU A 353 -37.33 -24.06 -22.57
C GLU A 353 -36.71 -25.37 -23.11
N GLU A 354 -37.61 -26.31 -23.40
CA GLU A 354 -37.45 -27.76 -23.59
C GLU A 354 -36.33 -28.25 -24.51
#